data_AF-A0A0R0EC23-F1
#
_entry.id   AF-A0A0R0EC23-F1
#
_cell.length_a   1.000
_cell.length_b   1.000
_cell.length_c   1.000
_cell.angle_alpha   90.00
_cell.angle_beta   90.00
_cell.angle_gamma   90.00
#
_symmetry.space_group_name_H-M   'P 1'
#
loop_
_entity.id
_entity.type
_entity.pdbx_description
1 polymer ?
#
loop_
_entity_poly.entity_id
_entity_poly.type
_entity_poly.pdbx_seq_one_letter_code
_entity_poly.pdbx_strand_id
1 'polypeptide(L)'
;MLEYLIEVAARVPSASAIVFNTFDELERDAMNGLSYMLPFLCTIGPFPLLLNQSPQNNFASLGSNLWKEDPKCLQWLESKESGSVVYVNFGSITVMLDLVIGGSVILSSEFVNETKDRSLIASWCPQEQREEVEKLVNDLMEGEKGKKMRQKIVELKKKAEEATTPSGCSFMNLDKFIKEVFLN
;
A
#
# COMPACT_ATOMS: atom_id res chain seq x y z
N MET A 1 16.08 3.90 12.33
CA MET A 1 15.13 3.09 11.53
C MET A 1 15.63 1.66 11.36
N LEU A 2 16.82 1.44 10.79
CA LEU A 2 17.35 0.07 10.57
C LEU A 2 17.44 -0.75 11.87
N GLU A 3 17.97 -0.18 12.95
CA GLU A 3 18.05 -0.85 14.26
C GLU A 3 16.67 -1.26 14.78
N TYR A 4 15.67 -0.38 14.64
CA TYR A 4 14.28 -0.69 15.00
C TYR A 4 13.72 -1.84 14.17
N LEU A 5 13.98 -1.87 12.86
CA LEU A 5 13.55 -2.97 11.99
C LEU A 5 14.20 -4.30 12.40
N ILE A 6 15.48 -4.28 12.77
CA ILE A 6 16.20 -5.47 13.28
C ILE A 6 15.58 -5.94 14.61
N GLU A 7 15.31 -5.02 15.54
CA GLU A 7 14.70 -5.35 16.83
C GLU A 7 13.30 -5.97 16.65
N VAL A 8 12.47 -5.40 15.77
CA VAL A 8 11.15 -5.93 15.45
C VAL A 8 11.28 -7.31 14.81
N ALA A 9 12.17 -7.47 13.83
CA ALA A 9 12.40 -8.76 13.16
C ALA A 9 12.88 -9.85 14.13
N ALA A 10 13.70 -9.51 15.14
CA ALA A 10 14.14 -10.46 16.14
C ALA A 10 13.00 -10.96 17.06
N ARG A 11 11.93 -10.18 17.22
CA ARG A 11 10.76 -10.54 18.06
C ARG A 11 9.68 -11.32 17.31
N VAL A 12 9.70 -11.29 15.98
CA VAL A 12 8.72 -11.96 15.11
C VAL A 12 8.48 -13.43 15.48
N PRO A 13 9.49 -14.28 15.73
CA PRO A 13 9.26 -15.68 16.11
C PRO A 13 8.56 -15.88 17.45
N SER A 14 8.62 -14.88 18.34
CA SER A 14 7.99 -14.90 19.66
C SER A 14 6.59 -14.30 19.70
N ALA A 15 6.11 -13.75 18.58
CA ALA A 15 4.77 -13.19 18.50
C ALA A 15 3.72 -14.31 18.54
N SER A 16 2.61 -14.10 19.23
CA SER A 16 1.47 -15.04 19.20
C SER A 16 0.80 -15.06 17.83
N ALA A 17 0.80 -13.92 17.14
CA ALA A 17 0.22 -13.75 15.83
C ALA A 17 0.89 -12.59 15.08
N ILE A 18 0.86 -12.66 13.75
CA ILE A 18 1.33 -11.58 12.87
C ILE A 18 0.21 -11.22 11.91
N VAL A 19 -0.05 -9.92 11.85
CA VAL A 19 -1.18 -9.34 11.12
C VAL A 19 -0.64 -8.44 10.03
N PHE A 20 -0.96 -8.74 8.77
CA PHE A 20 -0.58 -7.91 7.63
C PHE A 20 -1.77 -7.07 7.14
N ASN A 21 -1.52 -5.79 6.90
CA ASN A 21 -2.47 -4.89 6.23
C ASN A 21 -2.45 -5.12 4.71
N THR A 22 -2.89 -6.30 4.30
CA THR A 22 -2.94 -6.79 2.93
C THR A 22 -4.13 -7.74 2.77
N PHE A 23 -4.31 -8.34 1.61
CA PHE A 23 -5.34 -9.36 1.39
C PHE A 23 -4.77 -10.51 0.56
N ASP A 24 -5.35 -11.70 0.73
CA ASP A 24 -4.81 -12.96 0.18
C ASP A 24 -4.58 -12.90 -1.34
N GLU A 25 -5.49 -12.30 -2.11
CA GLU A 25 -5.36 -12.19 -3.57
C GLU A 25 -4.21 -11.28 -4.01
N LEU A 26 -3.73 -10.37 -3.16
CA LEU A 26 -2.62 -9.47 -3.47
C LEU A 26 -1.25 -10.12 -3.23
N GLU A 27 -1.11 -10.90 -2.16
CA GLU A 27 0.19 -11.38 -1.66
C GLU A 27 0.22 -12.88 -1.38
N ARG A 28 -0.64 -13.66 -2.04
CA ARG A 28 -0.77 -15.12 -1.84
C ARG A 28 0.57 -15.86 -1.76
N ASP A 29 1.45 -15.61 -2.73
CA ASP A 29 2.73 -16.32 -2.81
C ASP A 29 3.68 -15.93 -1.68
N ALA A 30 3.69 -14.64 -1.31
CA ALA A 30 4.44 -14.16 -0.16
C ALA A 30 3.89 -14.76 1.14
N MET A 31 2.57 -14.80 1.32
CA MET A 31 1.95 -15.39 2.51
C MET A 31 2.22 -16.89 2.60
N ASN A 32 2.17 -17.62 1.50
CA ASN A 32 2.53 -19.04 1.45
C ASN A 32 3.98 -19.26 1.89
N GLY A 33 4.92 -18.46 1.37
CA GLY A 33 6.33 -18.54 1.77
C GLY A 33 6.55 -18.20 3.26
N LEU A 34 5.87 -17.17 3.76
CA LEU A 34 5.98 -16.72 5.15
C LEU A 34 5.31 -17.67 6.14
N SER A 35 4.23 -18.36 5.75
CA SER A 35 3.46 -19.25 6.63
C SER A 35 4.29 -20.38 7.25
N TYR A 36 5.39 -20.79 6.60
CA TYR A 36 6.31 -21.80 7.11
C TYR A 36 7.31 -21.26 8.15
N MET A 37 7.53 -19.95 8.17
CA MET A 37 8.54 -19.29 9.00
C MET A 37 7.94 -18.52 10.17
N LEU A 38 6.69 -18.09 10.04
CA LEU A 38 6.02 -17.20 10.97
C LEU A 38 4.99 -17.95 11.84
N PRO A 39 4.71 -17.45 13.06
CA PRO A 39 3.58 -17.90 13.86
C PRO A 39 2.25 -17.62 13.14
N PHE A 40 1.12 -17.82 13.82
CA PHE A 40 -0.21 -17.62 13.24
C PHE A 40 -0.29 -16.30 12.46
N LEU A 41 -0.44 -16.41 11.14
CA LEU A 41 -0.38 -15.30 10.20
C LEU A 41 -1.78 -15.05 9.63
N CYS A 42 -2.17 -13.78 9.56
CA CYS A 42 -3.40 -13.38 8.88
C CYS A 42 -3.25 -12.06 8.12
N THR A 43 -4.01 -11.94 7.04
CA THR A 43 -4.13 -10.70 6.26
C THR A 43 -5.49 -10.06 6.57
N ILE A 44 -5.53 -8.82 7.04
CA ILE A 44 -6.79 -8.12 7.42
C ILE A 44 -6.93 -6.75 6.76
N GLY A 45 -6.42 -6.63 5.54
CA GLY A 45 -6.39 -5.39 4.78
C GLY A 45 -7.29 -5.39 3.54
N PRO A 46 -7.28 -4.28 2.79
CA PRO A 46 -6.70 -3.01 3.22
C PRO A 46 -7.59 -2.36 4.31
N PHE A 47 -6.97 -1.99 5.43
CA PHE A 47 -7.67 -1.46 6.61
C PHE A 47 -8.68 -0.34 6.28
N PRO A 48 -8.36 0.67 5.44
CA PRO A 48 -9.34 1.72 5.12
C PRO A 48 -10.66 1.18 4.54
N LEU A 49 -10.61 0.11 3.74
CA LEU A 49 -11.84 -0.51 3.22
C LEU A 49 -12.52 -1.36 4.30
N LEU A 50 -11.76 -2.14 5.07
CA LEU A 50 -12.30 -2.98 6.13
C LEU A 50 -13.04 -2.17 7.20
N LEU A 51 -12.50 -1.01 7.59
CA LEU A 51 -13.11 -0.11 8.56
C LEU A 51 -14.45 0.45 8.08
N ASN A 52 -14.56 0.77 6.79
CA ASN A 52 -15.78 1.31 6.17
C ASN A 52 -16.91 0.29 6.04
N GLN A 53 -16.63 -1.01 6.16
CA GLN A 53 -17.62 -2.09 6.04
C GLN A 53 -18.30 -2.46 7.37
N SER A 54 -17.88 -1.88 8.50
CA SER A 54 -18.47 -2.20 9.81
C SER A 54 -19.84 -1.53 10.00
N PRO A 55 -20.94 -2.31 10.12
CA PRO A 55 -22.29 -1.76 10.21
C PRO A 55 -22.53 -0.88 11.45
N GLN A 56 -21.67 -1.01 12.47
CA GLN A 56 -21.84 -0.39 13.77
C GLN A 56 -20.86 0.76 14.01
N ASN A 57 -20.02 1.10 13.01
CA ASN A 57 -18.99 2.14 13.14
C ASN A 57 -18.03 1.92 14.34
N ASN A 58 -17.95 0.69 14.87
CA ASN A 58 -17.18 0.34 16.06
C ASN A 58 -15.68 0.60 15.89
N PHE A 59 -15.22 0.78 14.66
CA PHE A 59 -13.84 1.06 14.32
C PHE A 59 -13.58 2.51 13.90
N ALA A 60 -14.54 3.43 14.08
CA ALA A 60 -14.35 4.85 13.77
C ALA A 60 -13.17 5.46 14.55
N SER A 61 -12.82 4.90 15.71
CA SER A 61 -11.64 5.29 16.49
C SER A 61 -10.31 4.75 15.94
N LEU A 62 -10.34 3.71 15.09
CA LEU A 62 -9.17 3.13 14.43
C LEU A 62 -8.82 3.87 13.13
N GLY A 63 -8.89 5.21 13.17
CA GLY A 63 -8.49 6.05 12.04
C GLY A 63 -7.10 5.66 11.54
N SER A 64 -6.94 5.55 10.22
CA SER A 64 -5.67 5.17 9.60
C SER A 64 -4.68 6.33 9.47
N ASN A 65 -5.12 7.56 9.78
CA ASN A 65 -4.33 8.78 9.65
C ASN A 65 -3.70 9.18 11.00
N LEU A 66 -2.39 9.47 10.99
CA LEU A 66 -1.66 9.99 12.15
C LEU A 66 -1.83 11.50 12.37
N TRP A 67 -2.36 12.21 11.36
CA TRP A 67 -2.47 13.67 11.34
C TRP A 67 -3.91 14.10 11.08
N LYS A 68 -4.25 15.33 11.51
CA LYS A 68 -5.52 15.96 11.13
C LYS A 68 -5.54 16.23 9.63
N GLU A 69 -6.58 15.77 8.96
CA GLU A 69 -6.76 15.95 7.52
C GLU A 69 -7.10 17.41 7.17
N ASP A 70 -6.51 17.92 6.07
CA ASP A 70 -6.84 19.23 5.48
C ASP A 70 -7.68 19.01 4.21
N PRO A 71 -8.98 19.35 4.21
CA PRO A 71 -9.86 19.13 3.07
C PRO A 71 -9.71 20.19 1.96
N LYS A 72 -8.90 21.26 2.14
CA LYS A 72 -8.79 22.33 1.14
C LYS A 72 -8.33 21.82 -0.24
N CYS A 73 -7.43 20.84 -0.26
CA CYS A 73 -6.96 20.25 -1.50
C CYS A 73 -8.07 19.46 -2.22
N LEU A 74 -9.04 18.90 -1.48
CA LEU A 74 -10.16 18.16 -2.06
C LEU A 74 -11.10 19.09 -2.83
N GLN A 75 -11.40 20.27 -2.27
CA GLN A 75 -12.20 21.28 -2.96
C GLN A 75 -11.51 21.74 -4.26
N TRP A 76 -10.19 21.91 -4.24
CA TRP A 76 -9.43 22.21 -5.45
C TRP A 76 -9.47 21.04 -6.45
N LEU A 77 -9.36 19.80 -5.98
CA LEU A 77 -9.37 18.60 -6.82
C LEU A 77 -10.73 18.40 -7.52
N GLU A 78 -11.84 18.63 -6.81
CA GLU A 78 -13.21 18.56 -7.35
C GLU A 78 -13.44 19.53 -8.52
N SER A 79 -12.65 20.60 -8.62
CA SER A 79 -12.72 21.57 -9.73
C SER A 79 -11.98 21.12 -11.01
N LYS A 80 -11.28 19.98 -10.99
CA LYS A 80 -10.45 19.49 -12.09
C LYS A 80 -11.13 18.39 -12.90
N GLU A 81 -10.75 18.25 -14.16
CA GLU A 81 -11.23 17.16 -15.01
C GLU A 81 -10.81 15.80 -14.45
N SER A 82 -11.67 14.79 -14.60
CA SER A 82 -11.38 13.45 -14.09
C SER A 82 -10.11 12.87 -14.71
N GLY A 83 -9.19 12.39 -13.88
CA GLY A 83 -7.92 11.81 -14.34
C GLY A 83 -6.89 12.83 -14.86
N SER A 84 -7.10 14.14 -14.65
CA SER A 84 -6.18 15.20 -15.11
C SER A 84 -5.10 15.60 -14.11
N VAL A 85 -5.20 15.17 -12.85
CA VAL A 85 -4.31 15.59 -11.76
C VAL A 85 -3.31 14.50 -11.41
N VAL A 86 -2.04 14.87 -11.33
CA VAL A 86 -0.97 14.02 -10.76
C VAL A 86 -0.84 14.36 -9.28
N TYR A 87 -1.00 13.35 -8.43
CA TYR A 87 -0.69 13.46 -7.01
C TYR A 87 0.78 13.09 -6.75
N VAL A 88 1.50 13.95 -6.02
CA VAL A 88 2.91 13.73 -5.65
C VAL A 88 3.05 13.85 -4.14
N ASN A 89 3.59 12.83 -3.49
CA ASN A 89 3.87 12.78 -2.06
C ASN A 89 5.11 11.90 -1.80
N PHE A 90 5.93 12.27 -0.82
CA PHE A 90 7.16 11.57 -0.41
C PHE A 90 7.04 10.83 0.94
N GLY A 91 5.82 10.72 1.48
CA GLY A 91 5.55 10.18 2.80
C GLY A 91 5.68 11.23 3.91
N SER A 92 5.75 10.78 5.17
CA SER A 92 5.78 11.66 6.35
C SER A 92 7.16 11.90 6.94
N ILE A 93 8.16 11.08 6.61
CA ILE A 93 9.51 11.11 7.20
C ILE A 93 10.54 11.70 6.22
N THR A 94 10.25 11.70 4.92
CA THR A 94 11.18 12.20 3.90
C THR A 94 11.17 13.73 3.86
N VAL A 95 12.34 14.32 4.08
CA VAL A 95 12.60 15.74 3.80
C VAL A 95 13.47 15.81 2.55
N MET A 96 13.04 16.58 1.55
CA MET A 96 13.84 16.86 0.36
C MET A 96 14.89 17.91 0.74
N LEU A 97 16.12 17.47 0.99
CA LEU A 97 17.28 18.36 1.15
C LEU A 97 17.85 18.66 -0.24
N ASP A 98 18.34 19.88 -0.47
CA ASP A 98 18.87 20.34 -1.77
C ASP A 98 20.09 19.53 -2.28
N LEU A 99 20.61 18.60 -1.47
CA LEU A 99 21.70 17.68 -1.78
C LEU A 99 21.36 16.27 -1.28
N VAL A 100 20.48 15.56 -1.98
CA VAL A 100 20.35 14.10 -1.77
C VAL A 100 21.40 13.41 -2.63
N ILE A 101 22.51 13.00 -2.01
CA ILE A 101 23.39 11.96 -2.56
C ILE A 101 22.61 10.65 -2.43
N GLY A 102 21.77 10.38 -3.43
CA GLY A 102 20.95 9.18 -3.47
C GLY A 102 21.80 7.97 -3.78
N GLY A 103 22.04 7.11 -2.78
CA GLY A 103 22.38 5.72 -3.07
C GLY A 103 21.23 5.10 -3.86
N SER A 104 21.51 4.53 -5.03
CA SER A 104 20.49 3.81 -5.80
C SER A 104 20.11 2.55 -5.02
N VAL A 105 18.94 2.55 -4.38
CA VAL A 105 18.31 1.29 -3.97
C VAL A 105 17.80 0.67 -5.25
N ILE A 106 18.57 -0.27 -5.78
CA ILE A 106 18.19 -1.06 -6.96
C ILE A 106 17.14 -2.07 -6.47
N LEU A 107 15.87 -1.80 -6.77
CA LEU A 107 14.83 -2.82 -6.66
C LEU A 107 15.19 -3.98 -7.60
N SER A 108 14.95 -5.22 -7.16
CA SER A 108 15.25 -6.39 -7.99
C SER A 108 14.49 -6.32 -9.31
N SER A 109 15.07 -6.86 -10.38
CA SER A 109 14.40 -6.95 -11.68
C SER A 109 13.12 -7.79 -11.59
N GLU A 110 13.09 -8.78 -10.70
CA GLU A 110 11.91 -9.56 -10.35
C GLU A 110 10.79 -8.66 -9.83
N PHE A 111 11.06 -7.82 -8.82
CA PHE A 111 10.07 -6.90 -8.27
C PHE A 111 9.56 -5.89 -9.30
N VAL A 112 10.48 -5.32 -10.10
CA VAL A 112 10.12 -4.39 -11.17
C VAL A 112 9.23 -5.08 -12.20
N ASN A 113 9.51 -6.33 -12.57
CA ASN A 113 8.72 -7.09 -13.54
C ASN A 113 7.36 -7.51 -13.00
N GLU A 114 7.29 -7.91 -11.73
CA GLU A 114 6.05 -8.30 -11.07
C GLU A 114 5.10 -7.10 -10.89
N THR A 115 5.67 -5.90 -10.70
CA THR A 115 4.90 -4.67 -10.47
C THR A 115 4.69 -3.81 -11.70
N LYS A 116 5.34 -4.11 -12.84
CA LYS A 116 5.34 -3.30 -14.09
C LYS A 116 3.97 -2.88 -14.63
N ASP A 117 2.96 -3.65 -14.25
CA ASP A 117 1.59 -3.56 -14.72
C ASP A 117 0.68 -2.76 -13.77
N ARG A 118 1.15 -2.50 -12.54
CA ARG A 118 0.44 -1.75 -11.49
C ARG A 118 1.23 -0.52 -10.99
N SER A 119 2.50 -0.39 -11.35
CA SER A 119 3.34 0.74 -10.98
C SER A 119 4.33 1.13 -12.08
N LEU A 120 4.67 2.42 -12.13
CA LEU A 120 5.79 2.94 -12.91
C LEU A 120 6.94 3.26 -11.95
N ILE A 121 7.94 2.37 -11.92
CA ILE A 121 9.17 2.58 -11.15
C ILE A 121 10.20 3.19 -12.10
N ALA A 122 10.60 4.42 -11.83
CA ALA A 122 11.72 5.08 -12.51
C ALA A 122 12.99 4.92 -11.68
N SER A 123 14.14 4.84 -12.34
CA SER A 123 15.44 4.95 -11.67
C SER A 123 15.62 6.37 -11.11
N TRP A 124 16.56 6.51 -10.18
CA TRP A 124 16.94 7.83 -9.71
C TRP A 124 17.37 8.71 -10.90
N CYS A 125 16.79 9.90 -10.96
CA CYS A 125 17.02 10.89 -11.99
C CYS A 125 17.51 12.17 -11.28
N PRO A 126 18.67 12.75 -11.67
CA PRO A 126 19.10 14.02 -11.11
C PRO A 126 18.01 15.08 -11.28
N GLN A 127 17.80 15.91 -10.26
CA GLN A 127 16.78 16.97 -10.27
C GLN A 127 16.89 17.93 -11.47
N GLU A 128 18.10 18.07 -12.04
CA GLU A 128 18.41 18.86 -13.23
C GLU A 128 17.71 18.33 -14.50
N GLN A 129 17.42 17.03 -14.56
CA GLN A 129 16.88 16.34 -15.74
C GLN A 129 15.34 16.40 -15.79
N ARG A 130 14.79 17.62 -15.79
CA ARG A 130 13.34 17.87 -15.79
C ARG A 130 12.61 17.22 -16.98
N GLU A 131 13.27 17.12 -18.13
CA GLU A 131 12.73 16.50 -19.35
C GLU A 131 12.40 15.02 -19.14
N GLU A 132 13.20 14.29 -18.34
CA GLU A 132 12.94 12.87 -18.07
C GLU A 132 11.71 12.71 -17.17
N VAL A 133 11.59 13.54 -16.13
CA VAL A 133 10.41 13.56 -15.23
C VAL A 133 9.14 13.92 -16.01
N GLU A 134 9.20 14.94 -16.86
CA GLU A 134 8.09 15.34 -17.73
C GLU A 134 7.64 14.19 -18.65
N LYS A 135 8.59 13.52 -19.31
CA LYS A 135 8.29 12.37 -20.17
C LYS A 135 7.61 11.24 -19.41
N LEU A 136 8.07 10.92 -18.19
CA LEU A 136 7.49 9.89 -17.34
C LEU A 136 6.06 10.25 -16.91
N VAL A 137 5.84 11.51 -16.54
CA VAL A 137 4.49 12.01 -16.19
C VAL A 137 3.57 11.94 -17.41
N ASN A 138 4.02 12.36 -18.58
CA ASN A 138 3.23 12.30 -19.81
C ASN A 138 2.88 10.85 -20.21
N ASP A 139 3.83 9.91 -20.12
CA ASP A 139 3.56 8.48 -20.39
C ASP A 139 2.60 7.86 -19.36
N LEU A 140 2.67 8.29 -18.09
CA LEU A 140 1.73 7.87 -17.05
C LEU A 140 0.32 8.41 -17.29
N MET A 141 0.20 9.67 -17.72
CA MET A 141 -1.09 10.32 -17.90
C MET A 141 -1.76 9.90 -19.22
N GLU A 142 -1.05 10.01 -20.33
CA GLU A 142 -1.60 9.87 -21.68
C GLU A 142 -1.18 8.57 -22.38
N GLY A 143 -0.04 8.02 -21.97
CA GLY A 143 0.56 6.83 -22.59
C GLY A 143 -0.24 5.55 -22.40
N GLU A 144 -0.04 4.61 -23.32
CA GLU A 144 -0.70 3.29 -23.27
C GLU A 144 -0.33 2.49 -22.03
N LYS A 145 0.88 2.69 -21.50
CA LYS A 145 1.32 2.08 -20.24
C LYS A 145 0.48 2.58 -19.07
N GLY A 146 0.30 3.89 -18.94
CA GLY A 146 -0.54 4.51 -17.93
C GLY A 146 -2.00 4.06 -18.01
N LYS A 147 -2.57 3.96 -19.22
CA LYS A 147 -3.94 3.45 -19.44
C LYS A 147 -4.11 2.00 -18.94
N LYS A 148 -3.17 1.11 -19.27
CA LYS A 148 -3.18 -0.29 -18.81
C LYS A 148 -3.09 -0.38 -17.29
N MET A 149 -2.24 0.45 -16.66
CA MET A 149 -2.14 0.51 -15.19
C MET A 149 -3.46 0.93 -14.55
N ARG A 150 -4.15 1.93 -15.12
CA ARG A 150 -5.48 2.37 -14.62
C ARG A 150 -6.54 1.28 -14.73
N GLN A 151 -6.53 0.47 -15.78
CA GLN A 151 -7.46 -0.66 -15.90
C GLN A 151 -7.18 -1.72 -14.82
N LYS A 152 -5.91 -2.10 -14.64
CA LYS A 152 -5.51 -3.11 -13.65
C LYS A 152 -5.76 -2.68 -12.21
N ILE A 153 -5.55 -1.40 -11.87
CA ILE A 153 -5.81 -0.93 -10.51
C ILE A 153 -7.32 -0.91 -10.20
N VAL A 154 -8.19 -0.70 -11.19
CA VAL A 154 -9.65 -0.82 -11.01
C VAL A 154 -10.05 -2.26 -10.70
N GLU A 155 -9.49 -3.24 -11.42
CA GLU A 155 -9.71 -4.66 -11.14
C GLU A 155 -9.18 -5.05 -9.74
N LEU A 156 -7.99 -4.55 -9.37
CA LEU A 156 -7.40 -4.82 -8.06
C LEU A 156 -8.22 -4.18 -6.93
N LYS A 157 -8.73 -2.95 -7.13
CA LYS A 157 -9.62 -2.28 -6.20
C LYS A 157 -10.87 -3.12 -5.93
N LYS A 158 -11.49 -3.69 -6.97
CA LYS A 158 -12.65 -4.57 -6.82
C LYS A 158 -12.35 -5.79 -5.94
N LYS A 159 -11.19 -6.45 -6.14
CA LYS A 159 -10.76 -7.58 -5.30
C LYS A 159 -10.54 -7.15 -3.85
N ALA A 160 -9.94 -5.98 -3.63
CA ALA A 160 -9.74 -5.44 -2.30
C ALA A 160 -11.07 -5.12 -1.59
N GLU A 161 -12.06 -4.59 -2.30
CA GLU A 161 -13.42 -4.38 -1.78
C GLU A 161 -14.08 -5.71 -1.41
N GLU A 162 -14.05 -6.71 -2.30
CA GLU A 162 -14.57 -8.07 -2.07
C GLU A 162 -13.95 -8.73 -0.83
N ALA A 163 -12.62 -8.64 -0.68
CA ALA A 163 -11.86 -9.17 0.46
C ALA A 163 -12.33 -8.59 1.81
N THR A 164 -12.86 -7.37 1.83
CA THR A 164 -13.30 -6.67 3.05
C THR A 164 -14.79 -6.76 3.36
N THR A 165 -15.58 -7.41 2.49
CA THR A 165 -16.99 -7.73 2.80
C THR A 165 -17.09 -8.70 3.98
N PRO A 166 -18.26 -8.82 4.66
CA PRO A 166 -18.44 -9.81 5.74
C PRO A 166 -18.14 -11.27 5.36
N SER A 167 -18.22 -11.60 4.07
CA SER A 167 -17.86 -12.91 3.51
C SER A 167 -16.44 -12.96 2.91
N GLY A 168 -15.73 -11.84 2.92
CA GLY A 168 -14.40 -11.69 2.33
C GLY A 168 -13.28 -12.25 3.21
N CYS A 169 -12.16 -12.60 2.60
CA CYS A 169 -11.02 -13.22 3.26
C CYS A 169 -10.49 -12.37 4.44
N SER A 170 -10.35 -11.05 4.27
CA SER A 170 -9.85 -10.16 5.32
C SER A 170 -10.78 -10.07 6.53
N PHE A 171 -12.10 -10.09 6.31
CA PHE A 171 -13.06 -10.10 7.42
C PHE A 171 -13.04 -11.43 8.18
N MET A 172 -13.01 -12.56 7.46
CA MET A 172 -12.89 -13.89 8.07
C MET A 172 -11.57 -14.06 8.82
N ASN A 173 -10.47 -13.53 8.27
CA ASN A 173 -9.16 -13.53 8.92
C ASN A 173 -9.13 -12.68 10.19
N LEU A 174 -9.88 -11.56 10.23
CA LEU A 174 -10.05 -10.76 11.44
C LEU A 174 -10.81 -11.56 12.52
N ASP A 175 -11.93 -12.20 12.18
CA ASP A 175 -12.69 -13.05 13.11
C ASP A 175 -11.83 -14.21 13.66
N LYS A 176 -11.05 -14.85 12.77
CA LYS A 176 -10.09 -15.89 13.17
C LYS A 176 -9.02 -15.34 14.11
N PHE A 177 -8.45 -14.18 13.82
CA PHE A 177 -7.45 -13.53 14.67
C PHE A 177 -8.01 -13.21 16.06
N ILE A 178 -9.21 -12.66 16.14
CA ILE A 178 -9.87 -12.35 17.42
C ILE A 178 -10.02 -13.64 18.26
N LYS A 179 -10.44 -14.74 17.63
CA LYS A 179 -10.60 -16.04 18.30
C LYS A 179 -9.27 -16.60 18.79
N GLU A 180 -8.26 -16.64 17.94
CA GLU A 180 -6.96 -17.25 18.25
C GLU A 180 -6.17 -16.46 19.31
N VAL A 181 -6.28 -15.13 19.33
CA VAL A 181 -5.44 -14.28 20.20
C VAL A 181 -6.12 -13.87 21.49
N PHE A 182 -7.45 -13.68 21.49
CA PHE A 182 -8.16 -13.14 22.66
C PHE A 182 -9.10 -14.15 23.34
N LEU A 183 -9.46 -15.25 22.68
CA LEU A 183 -10.41 -16.23 23.24
C LEU A 183 -9.78 -17.58 23.61
N ASN A 184 -8.49 -17.79 23.31
CA ASN A 184 -7.67 -18.94 23.71
C ASN A 184 -6.67 -18.53 24.80
#